data_AF-A0A3C1NB12-F1
#
_entry.id   AF-A0A3C1NB12-F1
#
_cell.length_a   1.000
_cell.length_b   1.000
_cell.length_c   1.000
_cell.angle_alpha   90.00
_cell.angle_beta   90.00
_cell.angle_gamma   90.00
#
_symmetry.space_group_name_H-M   'P 1'
#
loop_
_entity.id
_entity.type
_entity.pdbx_description
1 polymer ?
#
loop_
_entity_poly.entity_id
_entity_poly.type
_entity_poly.pdbx_seq_one_letter_code
_entity_poly.pdbx_strand_id
1 'polypeptide(L)'
;MLVVQNFLVVVSLIVLTAAPPASGQVQDAGASPQTAWGDPDLQGIWNNNTITPLQRPTEFANQEFLSAEEAVALEQQAIARVAEQNAPSAVRTEPLPAGGNVGAYNSYWTEQGTRIVPTGRTSLITDPPNGRLPQLTTAALARITSDENRRVFDAREGRAPAHGPEDMGLSERCLWYRGIPTFPTGYNNNYHIVQNPDFVVILQEHIHDLRVITLDDRPHLPSNIQQFAGSSRGHWEGDTLVV
;
A
#
# COMPACT_ATOMS: atom_id res chain seq x y z
N MET A 1 -55.35 47.48 19.23
CA MET A 1 -55.16 48.54 20.24
C MET A 1 -53.75 48.34 20.79
N LEU A 2 -52.81 49.16 20.31
CA LEU A 2 -51.38 49.06 20.63
C LEU A 2 -51.16 49.31 22.12
N VAL A 3 -50.42 48.42 22.79
CA VAL A 3 -49.77 48.71 24.07
C VAL A 3 -48.27 48.59 23.82
N VAL A 4 -47.59 49.73 23.88
CA VAL A 4 -46.13 49.86 23.86
C VAL A 4 -45.65 49.61 25.28
N GLN A 5 -44.76 48.65 25.48
CA GLN A 5 -44.10 48.42 26.77
C GLN A 5 -42.59 48.42 26.54
N ASN A 6 -41.95 49.49 27.03
CA ASN A 6 -40.50 49.68 27.02
C ASN A 6 -39.83 48.60 27.86
N PHE A 7 -38.94 47.81 27.26
CA PHE A 7 -38.01 46.96 27.99
C PHE A 7 -36.64 47.64 28.06
N LEU A 8 -36.20 47.93 29.29
CA LEU A 8 -34.84 48.32 29.64
C LEU A 8 -33.88 47.16 29.28
N VAL A 9 -32.92 47.43 28.40
CA VAL A 9 -31.82 46.50 28.09
C VAL A 9 -30.74 46.67 29.16
N VAL A 10 -30.62 45.68 30.06
CA VAL A 10 -29.47 45.55 30.96
C VAL A 10 -28.37 44.82 30.20
N VAL A 11 -27.29 45.53 29.85
CA VAL A 11 -26.10 44.93 29.25
C VAL A 11 -25.24 44.37 30.38
N SER A 12 -25.32 43.07 30.62
CA SER A 12 -24.36 42.36 31.48
C SER A 12 -23.04 42.16 30.73
N LEU A 13 -21.95 42.74 31.23
CA LEU A 13 -20.59 42.44 30.80
C LEU A 13 -20.29 40.96 31.12
N ILE A 14 -20.17 40.12 30.08
CA ILE A 14 -19.59 38.78 30.21
C ILE A 14 -18.07 38.94 30.18
N VAL A 15 -17.42 38.78 31.32
CA VAL A 15 -15.96 38.65 31.41
C VAL A 15 -15.61 37.26 30.88
N LEU A 16 -15.06 37.21 29.67
CA LEU A 16 -14.57 35.98 29.05
C LEU A 16 -13.26 35.57 29.74
N THR A 17 -13.31 34.62 30.67
CA THR A 17 -12.10 34.01 31.23
C THR A 17 -11.48 33.09 30.19
N ALA A 18 -10.34 33.50 29.62
CA ALA A 18 -9.57 32.66 28.71
C ALA A 18 -9.12 31.38 29.45
N ALA A 19 -9.66 30.24 29.01
CA ALA A 19 -9.14 28.94 29.44
C ALA A 19 -7.71 28.78 28.88
N PRO A 20 -6.74 28.29 29.67
CA PRO A 20 -5.41 28.00 29.15
C PRO A 20 -5.53 26.98 28.01
N PRO A 21 -4.67 27.07 26.97
CA PRO A 21 -4.69 26.10 25.89
C PRO A 21 -4.46 24.72 26.49
N ALA A 22 -5.39 23.80 26.22
CA ALA A 22 -5.20 22.40 26.53
C ALA A 22 -3.93 21.95 25.81
N SER A 23 -2.84 21.77 26.54
CA SER A 23 -1.66 21.07 26.05
C SER A 23 -2.16 19.70 25.58
N GLY A 24 -2.04 19.45 24.28
CA GLY A 24 -2.38 18.15 23.70
C GLY A 24 -1.70 17.08 24.51
N GLN A 25 -2.49 16.22 25.15
CA GLN A 25 -1.97 14.97 25.66
C GLN A 25 -1.44 14.22 24.44
N VAL A 26 -0.14 13.93 24.45
CA VAL A 26 0.40 12.85 23.64
C VAL A 26 -0.46 11.65 23.98
N GLN A 27 -1.27 11.20 23.02
CA GLN A 27 -1.92 9.91 23.15
C GLN A 27 -0.78 8.91 23.29
N ASP A 28 -0.67 8.27 24.45
CA ASP A 28 0.00 6.97 24.55
C ASP A 28 -0.48 6.16 23.34
N ALA A 29 0.45 5.54 22.62
CA ALA A 29 0.11 4.56 21.60
C ALA A 29 -0.69 3.46 22.31
N GLY A 30 -2.01 3.60 22.33
CA GLY A 30 -2.92 2.68 23.01
C GLY A 30 -2.69 1.27 22.48
N ALA A 31 -2.86 0.27 23.35
CA ALA A 31 -2.84 -1.13 22.96
C ALA A 31 -3.66 -1.32 21.67
N SER A 32 -3.12 -2.08 20.71
CA SER A 32 -3.82 -2.42 19.48
C SER A 32 -5.23 -2.92 19.82
N PRO A 33 -6.27 -2.53 19.05
CA PRO A 33 -7.61 -3.03 19.27
C PRO A 33 -7.58 -4.56 19.34
N GLN A 34 -8.34 -5.14 20.27
CA GLN A 34 -8.41 -6.58 20.44
C GLN A 34 -9.76 -7.11 19.97
N THR A 35 -9.73 -8.31 19.40
CA THR A 35 -10.90 -9.08 19.03
C THR A 35 -11.65 -9.56 20.28
N ALA A 36 -12.89 -10.05 20.10
CA ALA A 36 -13.68 -10.60 21.20
C ALA A 36 -13.05 -11.86 21.86
N TRP A 37 -12.08 -12.49 21.21
CA TRP A 37 -11.34 -13.65 21.72
C TRP A 37 -9.92 -13.32 22.19
N GLY A 38 -9.50 -12.05 22.15
CA GLY A 38 -8.26 -11.56 22.78
C GLY A 38 -7.06 -11.41 21.85
N ASP A 39 -7.15 -11.82 20.58
CA ASP A 39 -6.10 -11.56 19.59
C ASP A 39 -6.09 -10.07 19.17
N PRO A 40 -4.96 -9.54 18.67
CA PRO A 40 -4.94 -8.26 17.96
C PRO A 40 -5.96 -8.26 16.80
N ASP A 41 -6.73 -7.20 16.70
CA ASP A 41 -7.78 -7.02 15.68
C ASP A 41 -7.20 -6.34 14.44
N LEU A 42 -7.00 -7.14 13.39
CA LEU A 42 -6.53 -6.68 12.09
C LEU A 42 -7.68 -6.38 11.12
N GLN A 43 -8.94 -6.54 11.54
CA GLN A 43 -10.07 -6.46 10.62
C GLN A 43 -10.26 -5.06 10.04
N GLY A 44 -10.78 -5.01 8.82
CA GLY A 44 -11.19 -3.78 8.18
C GLY A 44 -10.60 -3.59 6.79
N ILE A 45 -10.78 -2.38 6.27
CA ILE A 45 -10.27 -1.97 4.97
C ILE A 45 -8.96 -1.23 5.19
N TRP A 46 -7.91 -1.76 4.60
CA TRP A 46 -6.55 -1.25 4.68
C TRP A 46 -6.09 -0.76 3.32
N ASN A 47 -5.15 0.17 3.34
CA ASN A 47 -4.50 0.63 2.15
C ASN A 47 -2.99 0.71 2.39
N ASN A 48 -2.19 0.21 1.45
CA ASN A 48 -0.73 0.24 1.59
C ASN A 48 -0.03 1.28 0.70
N ASN A 49 -0.74 2.22 0.08
CA ASN A 49 -0.10 3.25 -0.73
C ASN A 49 0.91 4.07 0.11
N THR A 50 2.08 4.31 -0.46
CA THR A 50 3.14 5.08 0.20
C THR A 50 4.22 5.46 -0.80
N ILE A 51 4.88 6.59 -0.54
CA ILE A 51 6.09 6.98 -1.26
C ILE A 51 7.35 6.34 -0.67
N THR A 52 7.26 5.61 0.45
CA THR A 52 8.38 4.85 1.00
C THR A 52 8.77 3.73 0.03
N PRO A 53 10.02 3.70 -0.45
CA PRO A 53 10.44 2.72 -1.45
C PRO A 53 10.53 1.31 -0.85
N LEU A 54 10.38 0.29 -1.68
CA LEU A 54 10.55 -1.11 -1.26
C LEU A 54 11.96 -1.33 -0.67
N GLN A 55 12.99 -0.92 -1.41
CA GLN A 55 14.38 -1.04 -1.03
C GLN A 55 14.97 0.32 -0.67
N ARG A 56 15.82 0.37 0.36
CA ARG A 56 16.48 1.59 0.81
C ARG A 56 17.34 2.19 -0.31
N PRO A 57 17.09 3.44 -0.73
CA PRO A 57 17.93 4.13 -1.70
C PRO A 57 19.37 4.24 -1.22
N THR A 58 20.32 4.22 -2.15
CA THR A 58 21.77 4.19 -1.81
C THR A 58 22.23 5.46 -1.09
N GLU A 59 21.58 6.59 -1.35
CA GLU A 59 21.82 7.88 -0.72
C GLU A 59 21.56 7.87 0.79
N PHE A 60 20.65 7.01 1.26
CA PHE A 60 20.37 6.87 2.69
C PHE A 60 21.32 5.87 3.36
N ALA A 61 22.10 5.07 2.62
CA ALA A 61 23.05 4.11 3.17
C ALA A 61 22.51 3.29 4.38
N ASN A 62 22.96 3.59 5.60
CA ASN A 62 22.52 2.93 6.84
C ASN A 62 21.50 3.74 7.65
N GLN A 63 21.03 4.87 7.13
CA GLN A 63 19.96 5.67 7.72
C GLN A 63 18.64 4.92 7.60
N GLU A 64 18.22 4.29 8.69
CA GLU A 64 16.98 3.53 8.76
C GLU A 64 15.74 4.43 8.81
N PHE A 65 15.87 5.61 9.42
CA PHE A 65 14.77 6.55 9.64
C PHE A 65 15.11 7.94 9.11
N LEU A 66 14.12 8.58 8.51
CA LEU A 66 14.13 9.99 8.12
C LEU A 66 14.01 10.87 9.36
N SER A 67 14.61 12.06 9.30
CA SER A 67 14.22 13.15 10.19
C SER A 67 12.79 13.62 9.87
N ALA A 68 12.16 14.33 10.82
CA ALA A 68 10.83 14.88 10.60
C ALA A 68 10.83 15.89 9.42
N GLU A 69 11.89 16.67 9.28
CA GLU A 69 12.07 17.65 8.21
C GLU A 69 12.25 16.97 6.85
N GLU A 70 13.04 15.89 6.80
CA GLU A 70 13.24 15.10 5.57
C GLU A 70 11.94 14.44 5.12
N ALA A 71 11.20 13.85 6.05
CA ALA A 71 9.89 13.26 5.77
C ALA A 71 8.93 14.29 5.18
N VAL A 72 8.78 15.45 5.83
CA VAL A 72 7.92 16.54 5.33
C VAL A 72 8.38 17.02 3.94
N ALA A 73 9.68 17.17 3.71
CA ALA A 73 10.19 17.59 2.41
C ALA A 73 9.84 16.58 1.31
N LEU A 74 9.98 15.27 1.56
CA LEU A 74 9.63 14.22 0.60
C LEU A 74 8.12 14.17 0.31
N GLU A 75 7.28 14.33 1.33
CA GLU A 75 5.83 14.36 1.17
C GLU A 75 5.39 15.60 0.37
N GLN A 76 5.96 16.78 0.66
CA GLN A 76 5.68 18.00 -0.11
C GLN A 76 6.09 17.85 -1.59
N GLN A 77 7.25 17.24 -1.86
CA GLN A 77 7.67 16.95 -3.22
C GLN A 77 6.71 15.97 -3.92
N ALA A 78 6.23 14.94 -3.21
CA ALA A 78 5.25 14.01 -3.76
C ALA A 78 3.93 14.70 -4.10
N ILE A 79 3.43 15.57 -3.22
CA ILE A 79 2.22 16.37 -3.45
C ILE A 79 2.40 17.27 -4.68
N ALA A 80 3.54 17.96 -4.79
CA ALA A 80 3.85 18.82 -5.94
C ALA A 80 3.89 18.03 -7.26
N ARG A 81 4.53 16.85 -7.28
CA ARG A 81 4.56 15.96 -8.46
C ARG A 81 3.16 15.54 -8.88
N VAL A 82 2.32 15.13 -7.93
CA VAL A 82 0.93 14.73 -8.23
C VAL A 82 0.14 15.92 -8.80
N ALA A 83 0.33 17.13 -8.25
CA ALA A 83 -0.33 18.34 -8.76
C ALA A 83 0.12 18.67 -10.19
N GLU A 84 1.42 18.57 -10.48
CA GLU A 84 1.98 18.77 -11.82
C GLU A 84 1.44 17.75 -12.82
N GLN A 85 1.40 16.47 -12.46
CA GLN A 85 0.89 15.40 -13.32
C GLN A 85 -0.62 15.48 -13.57
N ASN A 86 -1.37 16.08 -12.64
CA ASN A 86 -2.80 16.35 -12.80
C ASN A 86 -3.08 17.69 -13.49
N ALA A 87 -2.05 18.48 -13.81
CA ALA A 87 -2.25 19.71 -14.56
C ALA A 87 -2.80 19.39 -15.97
N PRO A 88 -3.59 20.30 -16.57
CA PRO A 88 -4.12 20.09 -17.91
C PRO A 88 -3.00 19.78 -18.92
N SER A 89 -3.09 18.61 -19.55
CA SER A 89 -2.19 18.26 -20.65
C SER A 89 -2.48 19.11 -21.89
N ALA A 90 -1.44 19.44 -22.65
CA ALA A 90 -1.63 20.06 -23.96
C ALA A 90 -2.50 19.15 -24.86
N VAL A 91 -3.56 19.71 -25.43
CA VAL A 91 -4.39 19.00 -26.41
C VAL A 91 -3.56 18.79 -27.67
N ARG A 92 -3.29 17.52 -28.01
CA ARG A 92 -2.64 17.19 -29.28
C ARG A 92 -3.70 17.07 -30.37
N THR A 93 -3.50 17.78 -31.46
CA THR A 93 -4.34 17.73 -32.66
C THR A 93 -3.79 16.80 -33.74
N GLU A 94 -2.48 16.52 -33.70
CA GLU A 94 -1.82 15.61 -34.64
C GLU A 94 -1.74 14.18 -34.07
N PRO A 95 -2.00 13.16 -34.90
CA PRO A 95 -1.90 11.76 -34.47
C PRO A 95 -0.46 11.40 -34.08
N LEU A 96 -0.34 10.45 -33.16
CA LEU A 96 0.95 9.81 -32.87
C LEU A 96 1.44 9.03 -34.10
N PRO A 97 2.75 8.97 -34.35
CA PRO A 97 3.31 7.97 -35.26
C PRO A 97 2.81 6.58 -34.89
N ALA A 98 2.65 5.68 -35.87
CA ALA A 98 2.33 4.28 -35.58
C ALA A 98 3.37 3.68 -34.61
N GLY A 99 2.90 3.07 -33.53
CA GLY A 99 3.77 2.57 -32.45
C GLY A 99 4.29 3.65 -31.49
N GLY A 100 3.84 4.90 -31.60
CA GLY A 100 4.16 5.97 -30.67
C GLY A 100 3.54 5.73 -29.29
N ASN A 101 4.21 6.20 -28.24
CA ASN A 101 3.71 6.09 -26.87
C ASN A 101 2.44 6.93 -26.71
N VAL A 102 1.32 6.25 -26.46
CA VAL A 102 0.00 6.85 -26.24
C VAL A 102 -0.16 7.44 -24.82
N GLY A 103 0.86 7.28 -23.97
CA GLY A 103 0.83 7.64 -22.57
C GLY A 103 0.10 6.59 -21.74
N ALA A 104 -0.19 6.96 -20.50
CA ALA A 104 -0.96 6.17 -19.56
C ALA A 104 -1.94 7.10 -18.82
N TYR A 105 -2.61 6.56 -17.80
CA TYR A 105 -3.49 7.37 -16.97
C TYR A 105 -2.75 8.55 -16.31
N ASN A 106 -3.47 9.66 -16.10
CA ASN A 106 -2.99 10.74 -15.22
C ASN A 106 -3.06 10.31 -13.74
N SER A 107 -2.50 11.14 -12.86
CA SER A 107 -2.34 10.79 -11.45
C SER A 107 -3.65 10.67 -10.67
N TYR A 108 -4.77 11.15 -11.23
CA TYR A 108 -6.10 10.92 -10.69
C TYR A 108 -6.45 9.43 -10.59
N TRP A 109 -6.02 8.62 -11.55
CA TRP A 109 -6.31 7.17 -11.58
C TRP A 109 -5.19 6.33 -10.97
N THR A 110 -4.09 6.96 -10.54
CA THR A 110 -2.99 6.25 -9.89
C THR A 110 -2.99 6.50 -8.40
N GLU A 111 -2.67 5.46 -7.65
CA GLU A 111 -2.67 5.44 -6.20
C GLU A 111 -1.25 5.35 -5.64
N GLN A 112 -0.37 6.25 -6.06
CA GLN A 112 1.04 6.25 -5.63
C GLN A 112 1.22 6.67 -4.16
N GLY A 113 0.19 7.25 -3.55
CA GLY A 113 0.27 7.88 -2.23
C GLY A 113 1.11 9.15 -2.25
N THR A 114 1.03 9.93 -1.16
CA THR A 114 1.86 11.14 -0.97
C THR A 114 2.57 11.15 0.37
N ARG A 115 2.44 10.07 1.14
CA ARG A 115 2.94 9.96 2.50
C ARG A 115 3.96 8.85 2.63
N ILE A 116 4.95 9.09 3.48
CA ILE A 116 5.83 8.03 3.96
C ILE A 116 5.08 7.14 4.95
N VAL A 117 5.57 5.93 5.19
CA VAL A 117 5.02 5.08 6.25
C VAL A 117 5.16 5.76 7.62
N PRO A 118 4.20 5.59 8.55
CA PRO A 118 4.19 6.30 9.84
C PRO A 118 5.46 6.11 10.68
N THR A 119 6.19 5.01 10.48
CA THR A 119 7.44 4.73 11.18
C THR A 119 8.59 5.64 10.74
N GLY A 120 8.46 6.44 9.68
CA GLY A 120 9.56 7.29 9.19
C GLY A 120 10.67 6.53 8.47
N ARG A 121 10.45 5.27 8.11
CA ARG A 121 11.51 4.39 7.56
C ARG A 121 11.87 4.80 6.13
N THR A 122 13.14 4.65 5.79
CA THR A 122 13.67 4.88 4.44
C THR A 122 13.42 3.72 3.46
N SER A 123 12.84 2.60 3.95
CA SER A 123 12.48 1.42 3.15
C SER A 123 11.34 0.61 3.77
N LEU A 124 10.59 -0.13 2.95
CA LEU A 124 9.62 -1.13 3.41
C LEU A 124 10.29 -2.42 3.90
N ILE A 125 11.41 -2.81 3.30
CA ILE A 125 12.22 -3.92 3.81
C ILE A 125 12.89 -3.45 5.10
N THR A 126 12.66 -4.19 6.18
CA THR A 126 13.26 -3.97 7.50
C THR A 126 14.37 -4.97 7.82
N ASP A 127 14.24 -6.20 7.30
CA ASP A 127 15.25 -7.24 7.39
C ASP A 127 15.58 -7.75 5.97
N PRO A 128 16.85 -7.74 5.54
CA PRO A 128 18.06 -7.35 6.29
C PRO A 128 18.10 -5.85 6.68
N PRO A 129 18.85 -5.46 7.73
CA PRO A 129 18.87 -4.08 8.26
C PRO A 129 19.29 -2.99 7.26
N ASN A 130 19.98 -3.37 6.19
CA ASN A 130 20.30 -2.46 5.08
C ASN A 130 19.07 -2.05 4.25
N GLY A 131 17.91 -2.66 4.51
CA GLY A 131 16.64 -2.36 3.87
C GLY A 131 16.58 -2.75 2.40
N ARG A 132 17.37 -3.74 1.97
CA ARG A 132 17.49 -4.14 0.55
C ARG A 132 17.28 -5.63 0.38
N LEU A 133 16.85 -6.04 -0.81
CA LEU A 133 16.71 -7.45 -1.14
C LEU A 133 18.09 -8.13 -1.05
N PRO A 134 18.15 -9.38 -0.54
CA PRO A 134 19.36 -10.17 -0.62
C PRO A 134 19.72 -10.47 -2.08
N GLN A 135 20.96 -10.90 -2.32
CA GLN A 135 21.36 -11.34 -3.65
C GLN A 135 20.49 -12.50 -4.12
N LEU A 136 20.03 -12.43 -5.37
CA LEU A 136 19.27 -13.51 -5.98
C LEU A 136 20.09 -14.79 -6.04
N THR A 137 19.43 -15.93 -5.82
CA THR A 137 20.06 -17.24 -5.99
C THR A 137 20.38 -17.50 -7.46
N THR A 138 21.34 -18.39 -7.73
CA THR A 138 21.67 -18.80 -9.10
C THR A 138 20.45 -19.35 -9.85
N ALA A 139 19.56 -20.08 -9.16
CA ALA A 139 18.33 -20.60 -9.74
C ALA A 139 17.35 -19.47 -10.11
N ALA A 140 17.21 -18.44 -9.27
CA ALA A 140 16.38 -17.29 -9.58
C ALA A 140 16.94 -16.52 -10.80
N LEU A 141 18.25 -16.29 -10.85
CA LEU A 141 18.93 -15.66 -11.99
C LEU A 141 18.73 -16.46 -13.29
N ALA A 142 18.88 -17.78 -13.25
CA ALA A 142 18.64 -18.66 -14.40
C ALA A 142 17.18 -18.57 -14.88
N ARG A 143 16.20 -18.52 -13.96
CA ARG A 143 14.78 -18.39 -14.31
C ARG A 143 14.48 -17.04 -14.98
N ILE A 144 14.93 -15.93 -14.42
CA ILE A 144 14.62 -14.59 -14.97
C ILE A 144 15.32 -14.32 -16.31
N THR A 145 16.46 -14.97 -16.57
CA THR A 145 17.21 -14.82 -17.82
C THR A 145 16.91 -15.91 -18.85
N SER A 146 16.01 -16.86 -18.53
CA SER A 146 15.65 -17.97 -19.42
C SER A 146 15.00 -17.50 -20.72
N ASP A 147 15.12 -18.31 -21.78
CA ASP A 147 14.47 -18.06 -23.07
C ASP A 147 12.96 -17.89 -22.93
N GLU A 148 12.34 -18.69 -22.05
CA GLU A 148 10.91 -18.61 -21.78
C GLU A 148 10.52 -17.25 -21.19
N ASN A 149 11.24 -16.75 -20.17
CA ASN A 149 10.94 -15.45 -19.57
C ASN A 149 11.14 -14.31 -20.56
N ARG A 150 12.19 -14.38 -21.39
CA ARG A 150 12.43 -13.39 -22.46
C ARG A 150 11.30 -13.38 -23.47
N ARG A 151 10.84 -14.57 -23.90
CA ARG A 151 9.74 -14.71 -24.85
C ARG A 151 8.42 -14.14 -24.31
N VAL A 152 8.08 -14.45 -23.05
CA VAL A 152 6.88 -13.89 -22.40
C VAL A 152 6.98 -12.37 -22.27
N PHE A 153 8.16 -11.85 -21.92
CA PHE A 153 8.40 -10.40 -21.88
C PHE A 153 8.23 -9.76 -23.25
N ASP A 154 8.83 -10.32 -24.30
CA ASP A 154 8.72 -9.79 -25.66
C ASP A 154 7.27 -9.83 -26.17
N ALA A 155 6.50 -10.87 -25.84
CA ALA A 155 5.08 -10.94 -26.15
C ALA A 155 4.29 -9.83 -25.44
N ARG A 156 4.53 -9.62 -24.14
CA ARG A 156 3.89 -8.55 -23.35
C ARG A 156 4.19 -7.16 -23.89
N GLU A 157 5.43 -6.91 -24.32
CA GLU A 157 5.87 -5.64 -24.88
C GLU A 157 5.48 -5.47 -26.37
N GLY A 158 4.78 -6.43 -26.96
CA GLY A 158 4.39 -6.41 -28.38
C GLY A 158 5.56 -6.54 -29.36
N ARG A 159 6.72 -7.02 -28.90
CA ARG A 159 7.93 -7.27 -29.72
C ARG A 159 7.91 -8.62 -30.41
N ALA A 160 7.11 -9.55 -29.91
CA ALA A 160 6.85 -10.85 -30.49
C ALA A 160 5.34 -11.14 -30.49
N PRO A 161 4.82 -11.91 -31.45
CA PRO A 161 3.42 -12.35 -31.41
C PRO A 161 3.20 -13.32 -30.26
N ALA A 162 2.06 -13.18 -29.57
CA ALA A 162 1.52 -14.24 -28.71
C ALA A 162 0.66 -15.18 -29.57
N HIS A 163 0.92 -16.48 -29.52
CA HIS A 163 0.14 -17.50 -30.25
C HIS A 163 -1.06 -18.02 -29.45
N GLY A 164 -1.05 -17.81 -28.14
CA GLY A 164 -2.11 -18.22 -27.23
C GLY A 164 -1.94 -17.59 -25.85
N PRO A 165 -2.90 -17.81 -24.93
CA PRO A 165 -2.82 -17.27 -23.58
C PRO A 165 -1.62 -17.79 -22.78
N GLU A 166 -1.09 -18.98 -23.11
CA GLU A 166 0.11 -19.55 -22.48
C GLU A 166 1.40 -18.78 -22.79
N ASP A 167 1.37 -17.91 -23.80
CA ASP A 167 2.49 -17.03 -24.14
C ASP A 167 2.53 -15.74 -23.32
N MET A 168 1.51 -15.53 -22.50
CA MET A 168 1.34 -14.37 -21.64
C MET A 168 1.65 -14.71 -20.18
N GLY A 169 2.13 -13.72 -19.42
CA GLY A 169 2.38 -13.88 -17.99
C GLY A 169 1.10 -14.09 -17.18
N LEU A 170 1.25 -14.47 -15.91
CA LEU A 170 0.11 -14.69 -15.01
C LEU A 170 -0.74 -13.44 -14.81
N SER A 171 -0.12 -12.25 -14.84
CA SER A 171 -0.79 -10.95 -14.72
C SER A 171 -1.66 -10.66 -15.92
N GLU A 172 -1.16 -10.86 -17.14
CA GLU A 172 -1.90 -10.61 -18.38
C GLU A 172 -3.04 -11.61 -18.58
N ARG A 173 -2.94 -12.79 -17.95
CA ARG A 173 -4.01 -13.81 -17.93
C ARG A 173 -5.00 -13.64 -16.78
N CYS A 174 -4.85 -12.60 -15.96
CA CYS A 174 -5.66 -12.36 -14.76
C CYS A 174 -5.69 -13.55 -13.78
N LEU A 175 -4.62 -14.34 -13.72
CA LEU A 175 -4.53 -15.52 -12.84
C LEU A 175 -3.90 -15.18 -11.49
N TRP A 176 -2.90 -14.32 -11.51
CA TRP A 176 -2.16 -13.90 -10.33
C TRP A 176 -1.35 -12.66 -10.67
N TYR A 177 -1.50 -11.59 -9.88
CA TYR A 177 -0.85 -10.31 -10.19
C TYR A 177 0.27 -9.96 -9.21
N ARG A 178 0.04 -10.09 -7.90
CA ARG A 178 1.01 -9.67 -6.88
C ARG A 178 1.63 -10.88 -6.18
N GLY A 179 2.95 -10.89 -6.03
CA GLY A 179 3.62 -11.88 -5.18
C GLY A 179 3.22 -11.76 -3.70
N ILE A 180 3.59 -12.75 -2.89
CA ILE A 180 3.48 -12.70 -1.43
C ILE A 180 4.87 -12.44 -0.82
N PRO A 181 5.03 -11.46 0.09
CA PRO A 181 4.02 -10.46 0.48
C PRO A 181 3.75 -9.44 -0.63
N THR A 182 2.58 -8.83 -0.58
CA THR A 182 2.11 -7.86 -1.58
C THR A 182 2.65 -6.47 -1.25
N PHE A 183 3.40 -5.87 -2.18
CA PHE A 183 3.92 -4.50 -2.03
C PHE A 183 3.02 -3.49 -2.76
N PRO A 184 3.06 -2.19 -2.40
CA PRO A 184 2.27 -1.15 -3.05
C PRO A 184 2.62 -1.06 -4.54
N THR A 185 1.63 -0.82 -5.40
CA THR A 185 1.83 -0.56 -6.84
C THR A 185 1.22 0.78 -7.22
N GLY A 186 1.16 1.09 -8.52
CA GLY A 186 0.61 2.35 -9.00
C GLY A 186 -0.90 2.51 -8.83
N TYR A 187 -1.66 1.49 -8.44
CA TYR A 187 -3.11 1.52 -8.16
C TYR A 187 -3.57 0.19 -7.51
N ASN A 188 -4.83 0.09 -7.08
CA ASN A 188 -5.42 -1.10 -6.43
C ASN A 188 -4.68 -1.55 -5.17
N ASN A 189 -4.35 -0.62 -4.28
CA ASN A 189 -3.57 -0.88 -3.07
C ASN A 189 -4.42 -1.22 -1.83
N ASN A 190 -5.73 -1.47 -2.04
CA ASN A 190 -6.66 -1.80 -0.98
C ASN A 190 -6.63 -3.30 -0.62
N TYR A 191 -6.80 -3.55 0.68
CA TYR A 191 -7.04 -4.86 1.25
C TYR A 191 -8.29 -4.82 2.12
N HIS A 192 -9.03 -5.92 2.14
CA HIS A 192 -10.02 -6.19 3.16
C HIS A 192 -9.54 -7.38 3.98
N ILE A 193 -9.29 -7.13 5.26
CA ILE A 193 -8.88 -8.17 6.20
C ILE A 193 -10.11 -8.57 7.02
N VAL A 194 -10.38 -9.86 7.06
CA VAL A 194 -11.38 -10.47 7.95
C VAL A 194 -10.71 -11.53 8.80
N GLN A 195 -11.15 -11.67 10.04
CA GLN A 195 -10.47 -12.46 11.05
C GLN A 195 -11.48 -13.24 11.89
N ASN A 196 -11.13 -14.46 12.26
CA ASN A 196 -11.77 -15.22 13.33
C ASN A 196 -10.67 -15.93 14.16
N PRO A 197 -11.02 -16.72 15.21
CA PRO A 197 -10.00 -17.42 16.01
C PRO A 197 -9.09 -18.37 15.22
N ASP A 198 -9.52 -18.81 14.03
CA ASP A 198 -8.90 -19.90 13.27
C ASP A 198 -8.18 -19.42 11.99
N PHE A 199 -8.49 -18.20 11.52
CA PHE A 199 -8.06 -17.69 10.23
C PHE A 199 -7.90 -16.16 10.23
N VAL A 200 -6.90 -15.69 9.49
CA VAL A 200 -6.85 -14.35 8.90
C VAL A 200 -6.99 -14.48 7.40
N VAL A 201 -7.96 -13.77 6.80
CA VAL A 201 -8.15 -13.75 5.36
C VAL A 201 -7.88 -12.35 4.85
N ILE A 202 -6.97 -12.24 3.89
CA ILE A 202 -6.64 -10.99 3.21
C ILE A 202 -7.23 -11.08 1.81
N LEU A 203 -8.27 -10.30 1.54
CA LEU A 203 -8.80 -10.06 0.20
C LEU A 203 -8.10 -8.84 -0.40
N GLN A 204 -7.40 -9.03 -1.51
CA GLN A 204 -6.81 -7.94 -2.27
C GLN A 204 -7.77 -7.49 -3.38
N GLU A 205 -7.96 -6.19 -3.55
CA GLU A 205 -8.78 -5.61 -4.62
C GLU A 205 -8.33 -6.10 -6.01
N HIS A 206 -7.02 -6.15 -6.25
CA HIS A 206 -6.47 -6.59 -7.53
C HIS A 206 -6.69 -8.11 -7.71
N ILE A 207 -7.37 -8.50 -8.80
CA ILE A 207 -7.73 -9.89 -9.15
C ILE A 207 -8.71 -10.55 -8.16
N HIS A 208 -9.14 -9.83 -7.11
CA HIS A 208 -9.91 -10.38 -5.98
C HIS A 208 -9.19 -11.57 -5.31
N ASP A 209 -7.85 -11.51 -5.27
CA ASP A 209 -7.02 -12.57 -4.71
C ASP A 209 -7.30 -12.73 -3.21
N LEU A 210 -7.54 -13.97 -2.79
CA LEU A 210 -7.79 -14.36 -1.40
C LEU A 210 -6.58 -15.11 -0.83
N ARG A 211 -5.87 -14.48 0.12
CA ARG A 211 -4.86 -15.16 0.93
C ARG A 211 -5.49 -15.62 2.24
N VAL A 212 -5.60 -16.93 2.41
CA VAL A 212 -6.09 -17.55 3.66
C VAL A 212 -4.89 -17.97 4.51
N ILE A 213 -4.78 -17.38 5.70
CA ILE A 213 -3.77 -17.68 6.70
C ILE A 213 -4.46 -18.43 7.84
N THR A 214 -4.09 -19.67 8.05
CA THR A 214 -4.65 -20.49 9.13
C THR A 214 -3.87 -20.28 10.42
N LEU A 215 -4.56 -20.15 11.56
CA LEU A 215 -3.95 -19.86 12.87
C LEU A 215 -3.88 -21.07 13.81
N ASP A 216 -4.29 -22.25 13.35
CA ASP A 216 -4.34 -23.50 14.13
C ASP A 216 -3.38 -24.57 13.57
N ASP A 217 -3.34 -25.72 14.24
CA ASP A 217 -2.44 -26.83 13.93
C ASP A 217 -2.89 -27.70 12.74
N ARG A 218 -3.83 -27.24 11.91
CA ARG A 218 -4.31 -28.02 10.77
C ARG A 218 -3.17 -28.25 9.76
N PRO A 219 -3.07 -29.42 9.12
CA PRO A 219 -1.98 -29.72 8.19
C PRO A 219 -2.04 -28.84 6.94
N HIS A 220 -0.88 -28.49 6.37
CA HIS A 220 -0.79 -27.83 5.07
C HIS A 220 -1.60 -28.58 3.99
N LEU A 221 -1.94 -27.86 2.92
CA LEU A 221 -2.54 -28.50 1.76
C LEU A 221 -1.67 -29.67 1.27
N PRO A 222 -2.28 -30.78 0.81
CA PRO A 222 -1.55 -31.87 0.17
C PRO A 222 -0.62 -31.36 -0.92
N SER A 223 0.57 -31.97 -1.08
CA SER A 223 1.61 -31.49 -2.01
C SER A 223 1.20 -31.49 -3.48
N ASN A 224 0.13 -32.22 -3.84
CA ASN A 224 -0.46 -32.24 -5.18
C ASN A 224 -1.48 -31.10 -5.41
N ILE A 225 -1.78 -30.28 -4.41
CA ILE A 225 -2.60 -29.07 -4.55
C ILE A 225 -1.68 -27.86 -4.42
N GLN A 226 -1.43 -27.18 -5.55
CA GLN A 226 -0.59 -25.99 -5.60
C GLN A 226 -1.45 -24.74 -5.79
N GLN A 227 -1.23 -23.74 -4.96
CA GLN A 227 -1.84 -22.42 -5.06
C GLN A 227 -0.77 -21.39 -5.39
N PHE A 228 -1.12 -20.33 -6.13
CA PHE A 228 -0.17 -19.26 -6.46
C PHE A 228 0.40 -18.56 -5.21
N ALA A 229 -0.43 -18.38 -4.17
CA ALA A 229 -0.03 -17.81 -2.89
C ALA A 229 0.62 -18.83 -1.91
N GLY A 230 0.74 -20.10 -2.32
CA GLY A 230 1.13 -21.19 -1.42
C GLY A 230 0.07 -21.50 -0.34
N SER A 231 0.46 -22.26 0.68
CA SER A 231 -0.38 -22.60 1.83
C SER A 231 0.14 -21.88 3.07
N SER A 232 -0.44 -20.72 3.39
CA SER A 232 0.02 -19.88 4.52
C SER A 232 -0.37 -20.49 5.89
N ARG A 233 0.50 -20.32 6.89
CA ARG A 233 0.29 -20.68 8.29
C ARG A 233 0.71 -19.49 9.13
N GLY A 234 -0.04 -19.12 10.16
CA GLY A 234 0.37 -18.03 11.02
C GLY A 234 0.20 -18.34 12.49
N HIS A 235 0.92 -17.59 13.31
CA HIS A 235 0.86 -17.62 14.77
C HIS A 235 1.11 -16.22 15.33
N TRP A 236 0.63 -15.98 16.55
CA TRP A 236 0.82 -14.71 17.24
C TRP A 236 2.07 -14.71 18.12
N GLU A 237 2.90 -13.68 17.99
CA GLU A 237 4.00 -13.35 18.89
C GLU A 237 3.73 -11.98 19.53
N GLY A 238 3.10 -11.99 20.71
CA GLY A 238 2.54 -10.78 21.30
C GLY A 238 1.49 -10.18 20.36
N ASP A 239 1.69 -8.93 19.93
CA ASP A 239 0.78 -8.23 19.01
C ASP A 239 1.12 -8.45 17.51
N THR A 240 2.10 -9.33 17.21
CA THR A 240 2.57 -9.56 15.84
C THR A 240 2.03 -10.87 15.27
N LEU A 241 1.39 -10.80 14.09
CA LEU A 241 1.06 -11.98 13.30
C LEU A 241 2.27 -12.38 12.45
N VAL A 242 2.86 -13.54 12.74
CA VAL A 242 3.90 -14.17 11.92
C VAL A 242 3.23 -15.12 10.94
N VAL A 243 3.66 -15.14 9.66
CA VAL A 243 3.06 -15.92 8.56
C VAL A 243 4.10 -16.57 7.67
#